data_AF-A0A343VRT0-F1
#
_entry.id   AF-A0A343VRT0-F1
#
_cell.length_a   1.000
_cell.length_b   1.000
_cell.length_c   1.000
_cell.angle_alpha   90.00
_cell.angle_beta   90.00
_cell.angle_gamma   90.00
#
_symmetry.space_group_name_H-M   'P 1'
#
loop_
_entity.id
_entity.type
_entity.pdbx_description
1 polymer ?
#
loop_
_entity_poly.entity_id
_entity_poly.type
_entity_poly.pdbx_seq_one_letter_code
_entity_poly.pdbx_strand_id
1 'polypeptide(L)'
;MTAIWLLDFDGVINALSKRGGRSYWPEWSSATVAHPEGDLTSAGKSVHLPLLWSPAVIAVIAEAVRSGIDVRWLSTWRKHTKLLPEIIPGLPRLPWLDETILDGRASGDLDHRLAMESGPWKVLVAKAFVPAGAALLWTEDSLTVDLLSETWRRSRSAPTTMIRPRPATGLISKEVNEIREWISTHA
;
A
#
# COMPACT_ATOMS: atom_id res chain seq x y z
N MET A 1 0.24 -19.55 11.73
CA MET A 1 0.72 -18.16 11.84
C MET A 1 -0.07 -17.36 10.82
N THR A 2 -0.65 -16.22 11.19
CA THR A 2 -1.50 -15.44 10.28
C THR A 2 -0.67 -14.87 9.13
N ALA A 3 -1.18 -14.99 7.90
CA ALA A 3 -0.55 -14.40 6.72
C ALA A 3 -0.77 -12.87 6.71
N ILE A 4 0.21 -12.13 6.19
CA ILE A 4 0.25 -10.67 6.26
C ILE A 4 0.21 -10.10 4.85
N TRP A 5 -0.59 -9.05 4.65
CA TRP A 5 -0.57 -8.25 3.43
C TRP A 5 -0.17 -6.80 3.76
N LEU A 6 1.02 -6.39 3.33
CA LEU A 6 1.48 -5.00 3.37
C LEU A 6 1.03 -4.25 2.11
N LEU A 7 0.29 -3.16 2.32
CA LEU A 7 -0.48 -2.49 1.26
C LEU A 7 -0.07 -1.02 1.17
N ASP A 8 0.51 -0.62 0.03
CA ASP A 8 0.60 0.81 -0.30
C ASP A 8 -0.73 1.31 -0.89
N PHE A 9 -0.89 2.64 -0.93
CA PHE A 9 -2.08 3.31 -1.43
C PHE A 9 -1.84 3.93 -2.81
N ASP A 10 -0.95 4.91 -2.91
CA ASP A 10 -0.63 5.56 -4.18
C ASP A 10 0.08 4.59 -5.13
N GLY A 11 -0.30 4.61 -6.40
CA GLY A 11 0.24 3.70 -7.40
C GLY A 11 -0.20 2.24 -7.29
N VAL A 12 -0.89 1.86 -6.20
CA VAL A 12 -1.43 0.52 -5.94
C VAL A 12 -2.95 0.51 -5.97
N ILE A 13 -3.62 1.22 -5.06
CA ILE A 13 -5.08 1.38 -5.08
C ILE A 13 -5.44 2.64 -5.86
N ASN A 14 -4.79 3.75 -5.52
CA ASN A 14 -4.96 5.02 -6.19
C ASN A 14 -4.12 5.04 -7.47
N ALA A 15 -4.77 4.84 -8.61
CA ALA A 15 -4.12 4.96 -9.90
C ALA A 15 -3.73 6.42 -10.16
N LEU A 16 -2.43 6.69 -10.33
CA LEU A 16 -1.92 8.06 -10.51
C LEU A 16 -2.17 8.64 -11.92
N SER A 17 -2.87 7.90 -12.79
CA SER A 17 -3.28 8.40 -14.12
C SER A 17 -4.43 9.40 -14.03
N LYS A 18 -4.43 10.38 -14.95
CA LYS A 18 -5.55 11.30 -15.14
C LYS A 18 -6.80 10.66 -15.74
N ARG A 19 -6.70 9.44 -16.30
CA ARG A 19 -7.82 8.73 -16.95
C ARG A 19 -7.62 7.22 -16.77
N GLY A 20 -8.36 6.62 -15.84
CA GLY A 20 -8.42 5.17 -15.69
C GLY A 20 -8.71 4.51 -17.03
N GLY A 21 -7.77 3.71 -17.53
CA GLY A 21 -7.92 3.07 -18.82
C GLY A 21 -9.00 1.99 -18.74
N ARG A 22 -10.03 2.07 -19.59
CA ARG A 22 -11.03 1.00 -19.73
C ARG A 22 -10.40 -0.36 -20.10
N SER A 23 -9.18 -0.34 -20.63
CA SER A 23 -8.37 -1.52 -20.90
C SER A 23 -7.94 -2.30 -19.64
N TYR A 24 -7.99 -1.68 -18.45
CA TYR A 24 -7.56 -2.32 -17.20
C TYR A 24 -8.75 -2.71 -16.31
N TRP A 25 -9.77 -1.86 -16.27
CA TRP A 25 -11.03 -2.08 -15.57
C TRP A 25 -12.20 -1.51 -16.36
N PRO A 26 -13.36 -2.21 -16.42
CA PRO A 26 -14.56 -1.66 -17.04
C PRO A 26 -15.14 -0.50 -16.24
N GLU A 27 -14.94 -0.51 -14.91
CA GLU A 27 -15.48 0.45 -13.96
C GLU A 27 -14.36 1.10 -13.15
N TRP A 28 -14.46 2.42 -13.00
CA TRP A 28 -13.60 3.24 -12.16
C TRP A 28 -14.46 4.14 -11.30
N SER A 29 -14.05 4.33 -10.06
CA SER A 29 -14.60 5.31 -9.14
C SER A 29 -13.55 6.38 -8.86
N SER A 30 -14.00 7.61 -8.60
CA SER A 30 -13.12 8.72 -8.28
C SER A 30 -13.68 9.60 -7.17
N ALA A 31 -12.77 10.26 -6.48
CA ALA A 31 -13.08 11.26 -5.48
C ALA A 31 -11.95 12.30 -5.43
N THR A 32 -12.13 13.33 -4.62
CA THR A 32 -11.04 14.24 -4.24
C THR A 32 -10.99 14.34 -2.73
N VAL A 33 -9.79 14.51 -2.20
CA VAL A 33 -9.58 14.74 -0.77
C VAL A 33 -8.65 15.94 -0.59
N ALA A 34 -8.92 16.77 0.41
CA ALA A 34 -7.99 17.85 0.75
C ALA A 34 -6.63 17.25 1.13
N HIS A 35 -5.54 17.92 0.78
CA HIS A 35 -4.20 17.49 1.17
C HIS A 35 -4.17 17.36 2.70
N PRO A 36 -3.82 16.19 3.26
CA PRO A 36 -3.97 15.96 4.70
C PRO A 36 -3.10 16.86 5.58
N GLU A 37 -2.01 17.42 5.02
CA GLU A 37 -1.14 18.40 5.69
C GLU A 37 -1.61 19.85 5.54
N GLY A 38 -2.74 20.08 4.84
CA GLY A 38 -3.35 21.41 4.71
C GLY A 38 -2.70 22.31 3.66
N ASP A 39 -1.93 21.75 2.73
CA ASP A 39 -1.23 22.48 1.67
C ASP A 39 -2.16 23.43 0.92
N LEU A 40 -1.66 24.63 0.66
CA LEU A 40 -2.37 25.66 -0.10
C LEU A 40 -1.68 25.88 -1.45
N THR A 41 -2.50 26.09 -2.48
CA THR A 41 -2.06 26.61 -3.78
C THR A 41 -1.49 28.03 -3.61
N SER A 42 -0.76 28.52 -4.61
CA SER A 42 -0.25 29.92 -4.63
C SER A 42 -1.36 30.98 -4.53
N ALA A 43 -2.61 30.62 -4.82
CA ALA A 43 -3.79 31.46 -4.67
C ALA A 43 -4.50 31.30 -3.30
N GLY A 44 -3.90 30.60 -2.33
CA GLY A 44 -4.44 30.41 -0.98
C GLY A 44 -5.59 29.40 -0.86
N LYS A 45 -5.86 28.62 -1.90
CA LYS A 45 -6.90 27.56 -1.87
C LYS A 45 -6.30 26.23 -1.44
N SER A 46 -7.04 25.40 -0.69
CA SER A 46 -6.62 24.04 -0.34
C SER A 46 -6.27 23.23 -1.57
N VAL A 47 -5.13 22.53 -1.50
CA VAL A 47 -4.74 21.53 -2.50
C VAL A 47 -5.64 20.32 -2.32
N HIS A 48 -6.22 19.82 -3.41
CA HIS A 48 -6.99 18.58 -3.42
C HIS A 48 -6.26 17.53 -4.23
N LEU A 49 -6.11 16.34 -3.64
CA LEU A 49 -5.55 15.16 -4.26
C LEU A 49 -6.66 14.38 -4.98
N PRO A 50 -6.50 14.07 -6.28
CA PRO A 50 -7.44 13.20 -6.98
C PRO A 50 -7.22 11.75 -6.53
N LEU A 51 -8.33 11.05 -6.29
CA LEU A 51 -8.36 9.63 -6.03
C LEU A 51 -9.06 8.92 -7.19
N LEU A 52 -8.49 7.82 -7.66
CA LEU A 52 -9.02 7.00 -8.73
C LEU A 52 -8.77 5.53 -8.44
N TRP A 53 -9.82 4.73 -8.32
CA TRP A 53 -9.70 3.31 -7.95
C TRP A 53 -10.72 2.45 -8.70
N SER A 54 -10.46 1.14 -8.74
CA SER A 54 -11.44 0.15 -9.19
C SER A 54 -12.17 -0.46 -7.99
N PRO A 55 -13.52 -0.56 -8.01
CA PRO A 55 -14.27 -1.27 -6.97
C PRO A 55 -13.82 -2.71 -6.76
N ALA A 56 -13.30 -3.38 -7.80
CA ALA A 56 -12.79 -4.74 -7.70
C ALA A 56 -11.54 -4.85 -6.82
N VAL A 57 -10.67 -3.81 -6.82
CA VAL A 57 -9.51 -3.74 -5.94
C VAL A 57 -9.95 -3.61 -4.48
N ILE A 58 -10.97 -2.78 -4.22
CA ILE A 58 -11.53 -2.62 -2.87
C ILE A 58 -12.18 -3.92 -2.38
N ALA A 59 -12.90 -4.61 -3.27
CA ALA A 59 -13.55 -5.88 -2.94
C ALA A 59 -12.55 -6.96 -2.53
N VAL A 60 -11.40 -7.08 -3.21
CA VAL A 60 -10.38 -8.09 -2.85
C VAL A 60 -9.66 -7.76 -1.54
N ILE A 61 -9.48 -6.47 -1.21
CA ILE A 61 -8.95 -6.06 0.11
C ILE A 61 -9.94 -6.44 1.21
N ALA A 62 -11.23 -6.15 1.01
CA ALA A 62 -12.27 -6.51 1.96
C ALA A 62 -12.41 -8.04 2.11
N GLU A 63 -12.21 -8.79 1.03
CA GLU A 63 -12.15 -10.25 1.04
C GLU A 63 -10.99 -10.77 1.88
N ALA A 64 -9.76 -10.27 1.67
CA ALA A 64 -8.60 -10.67 2.45
C ALA A 64 -8.82 -10.49 3.96
N VAL A 65 -9.37 -9.33 4.38
CA VAL A 65 -9.69 -9.07 5.78
C VAL A 65 -10.72 -10.05 6.32
N ARG A 66 -11.80 -10.33 5.57
CA ARG A 66 -12.84 -11.29 5.99
C ARG A 66 -12.30 -12.72 6.08
N SER A 67 -11.33 -13.06 5.25
CA SER A 67 -10.67 -14.37 5.25
C SER A 67 -9.60 -14.50 6.32
N GLY A 68 -9.38 -13.48 7.16
CA GLY A 68 -8.45 -13.55 8.30
C GLY A 68 -7.01 -13.17 7.98
N ILE A 69 -6.73 -12.61 6.79
CA ILE A 69 -5.42 -12.04 6.46
C ILE A 69 -5.21 -10.75 7.28
N ASP A 70 -4.02 -10.58 7.87
CA ASP A 70 -3.65 -9.33 8.53
C ASP A 70 -3.20 -8.30 7.48
N VAL A 71 -4.14 -7.48 7.02
CA VAL A 71 -3.89 -6.42 6.04
C VAL A 71 -3.53 -5.11 6.74
N ARG A 72 -2.36 -4.54 6.41
CA ARG A 72 -1.83 -3.31 7.00
C ARG A 72 -1.43 -2.31 5.94
N TRP A 73 -1.73 -1.04 6.17
CA TRP A 73 -1.13 0.01 5.34
C TRP A 73 0.37 0.10 5.62
N LEU A 74 1.16 0.08 4.55
CA LEU A 74 2.56 0.49 4.56
C LEU A 74 2.73 1.55 3.47
N SER A 75 2.18 2.73 3.74
CA SER A 75 2.03 3.81 2.76
C SER A 75 2.62 5.12 3.26
N THR A 76 3.07 5.96 2.34
CA THR A 76 3.50 7.34 2.63
C THR A 76 2.38 8.21 3.19
N TRP A 77 1.11 7.80 2.99
CA TRP A 77 -0.06 8.42 3.63
C TRP A 77 -0.08 8.23 5.16
N ARG A 78 0.60 7.20 5.69
CA ARG A 78 0.73 6.91 7.12
C ARG A 78 -0.63 7.00 7.84
N LYS A 79 -0.70 7.78 8.93
CA LYS A 79 -1.91 8.04 9.72
C LYS A 79 -3.10 8.61 8.93
N HIS A 80 -2.86 9.22 7.77
CA HIS A 80 -3.92 9.83 6.96
C HIS A 80 -4.77 8.80 6.20
N THR A 81 -4.29 7.56 6.09
CA THR A 81 -5.08 6.43 5.58
C THR A 81 -6.38 6.19 6.35
N LYS A 82 -6.48 6.67 7.61
CA LYS A 82 -7.71 6.63 8.43
C LYS A 82 -8.91 7.34 7.82
N LEU A 83 -8.67 8.27 6.89
CA LEU A 83 -9.72 9.04 6.20
C LEU A 83 -10.30 8.27 5.01
N LEU A 84 -9.55 7.32 4.44
CA LEU A 84 -9.92 6.65 3.18
C LEU A 84 -11.22 5.85 3.25
N PRO A 85 -11.57 5.14 4.34
CA PRO A 85 -12.83 4.39 4.41
C PRO A 85 -14.10 5.25 4.31
N GLU A 86 -14.01 6.53 4.64
CA GLU A 86 -15.13 7.48 4.51
C GLU A 86 -15.28 8.00 3.07
N ILE A 87 -14.22 7.90 2.27
CA ILE A 87 -14.14 8.41 0.90
C ILE A 87 -14.34 7.28 -0.12
N ILE A 88 -13.89 6.07 0.20
CA ILE A 88 -13.85 4.91 -0.68
C ILE A 88 -14.83 3.85 -0.15
N PRO A 89 -16.05 3.74 -0.73
CA PRO A 89 -17.05 2.79 -0.27
C PRO A 89 -16.54 1.35 -0.31
N GLY A 90 -16.76 0.62 0.79
CA GLY A 90 -16.37 -0.79 0.93
C GLY A 90 -14.92 -1.02 1.36
N LEU A 91 -14.09 0.02 1.46
CA LEU A 91 -12.72 -0.12 1.97
C LEU A 91 -12.76 -0.34 3.49
N PRO A 92 -12.23 -1.48 4.00
CA PRO A 92 -12.18 -1.70 5.44
C PRO A 92 -11.27 -0.69 6.15
N ARG A 93 -11.53 -0.44 7.44
CA ARG A 93 -10.57 0.25 8.31
C ARG A 93 -9.39 -0.69 8.57
N LEU A 94 -8.21 -0.33 8.06
CA LEU A 94 -6.98 -1.08 8.26
C LEU A 94 -6.03 -0.32 9.19
N PRO A 95 -5.29 -1.00 10.06
CA PRO A 95 -4.19 -0.37 10.80
C PRO A 95 -3.08 0.06 9.83
N TRP A 96 -2.38 1.15 10.15
CA TRP A 96 -1.20 1.57 9.40
C TRP A 96 0.09 1.26 10.17
N LEU A 97 1.17 1.10 9.41
CA LEU A 97 2.53 1.03 9.89
C LEU A 97 3.29 2.24 9.38
N ASP A 98 4.15 2.78 10.22
CA ASP A 98 5.09 3.85 9.91
C ASP A 98 6.38 3.64 10.71
N GLU A 99 7.30 4.58 10.60
CA GLU A 99 8.63 4.50 11.19
C GLU A 99 8.62 4.44 12.73
N THR A 100 7.48 4.73 13.38
CA THR A 100 7.37 4.72 14.85
C THR A 100 7.51 3.33 15.46
N ILE A 101 7.39 2.25 14.67
CA ILE A 101 7.60 0.88 15.17
C ILE A 101 9.09 0.50 15.25
N LEU A 102 9.99 1.34 14.71
CA LEU A 102 11.42 1.08 14.73
C LEU A 102 12.00 1.50 16.08
N ASP A 103 12.81 0.64 16.71
CA ASP A 103 13.56 1.01 17.91
C ASP A 103 14.45 2.23 17.64
N GLY A 104 14.63 3.09 18.63
CA GLY A 104 15.30 4.41 18.50
C GLY A 104 16.75 4.40 17.96
N ARG A 105 17.38 3.23 17.82
CA ARG A 105 18.68 3.07 17.12
C ARG A 105 18.52 2.91 15.61
N ALA A 106 17.43 2.31 15.12
CA ALA A 106 17.12 2.18 13.70
C ALA A 106 16.52 3.46 13.10
N SER A 107 15.92 4.34 13.92
CA SER A 107 15.47 5.67 13.49
C SER A 107 16.62 6.68 13.35
N GLY A 108 17.76 6.44 14.01
CA GLY A 108 18.93 7.34 13.99
C GLY A 108 19.79 7.26 12.73
N ASP A 109 19.71 6.16 11.97
CA ASP A 109 20.46 5.91 10.74
C ASP A 109 19.68 6.29 9.46
N LEU A 110 18.41 6.68 9.59
CA LEU A 110 17.65 7.23 8.48
C LEU A 110 18.01 8.71 8.33
N ASP A 111 18.88 9.03 7.37
CA ASP A 111 19.06 10.42 6.92
C ASP A 111 17.68 11.05 6.72
N HIS A 112 17.41 12.18 7.36
CA HIS A 112 16.14 12.90 7.27
C HIS A 112 15.74 13.21 5.81
N ARG A 113 16.72 13.28 4.89
CA ARG A 113 16.49 13.42 3.44
C ARG A 113 16.04 12.11 2.78
N LEU A 114 16.53 10.96 3.25
CA LEU A 114 16.11 9.62 2.81
C LEU A 114 14.81 9.16 3.49
N ALA A 115 14.46 9.70 4.67
CA ALA A 115 13.16 9.50 5.31
C ALA A 115 12.00 10.09 4.48
N MET A 116 12.29 11.06 3.60
CA MET A 116 11.34 11.58 2.62
C MET A 116 11.26 10.72 1.34
N GLU A 117 12.23 9.85 1.08
CA GLU A 117 12.17 8.86 0.02
C GLU A 117 11.46 7.60 0.56
N SER A 118 10.34 7.22 -0.05
CA SER A 118 9.45 6.17 0.46
C SER A 118 10.10 4.78 0.63
N GLY A 119 11.27 4.55 0.01
CA GLY A 119 11.92 3.26 -0.11
C GLY A 119 12.51 2.71 1.20
N PRO A 120 13.56 3.34 1.75
CA PRO A 120 14.36 2.74 2.82
C PRO A 120 13.56 2.42 4.10
N TRP A 121 12.69 3.33 4.53
CA TRP A 121 11.97 3.16 5.79
C TRP A 121 10.92 2.05 5.70
N LYS A 122 10.21 1.90 4.57
CA LYS A 122 9.20 0.85 4.39
C LYS A 122 9.83 -0.54 4.51
N VAL A 123 11.03 -0.74 3.97
CA VAL A 123 11.77 -2.01 4.10
C VAL A 123 12.16 -2.30 5.54
N LEU A 124 12.59 -1.29 6.31
CA LEU A 124 12.91 -1.47 7.72
C LEU A 124 11.65 -1.79 8.56
N VAL A 125 10.55 -1.10 8.30
CA VAL A 125 9.25 -1.34 8.95
C VAL A 125 8.75 -2.74 8.62
N ALA A 126 8.81 -3.18 7.35
CA ALA A 126 8.44 -4.53 6.96
C ALA A 126 9.30 -5.60 7.66
N LYS A 127 10.62 -5.37 7.81
CA LYS A 127 11.53 -6.25 8.54
C LYS A 127 11.18 -6.35 10.03
N ALA A 128 10.86 -5.22 10.67
CA ALA A 128 10.52 -5.17 12.08
C ALA A 128 9.14 -5.80 12.37
N PHE A 129 8.18 -5.59 11.47
CA PHE A 129 6.80 -6.02 11.68
C PHE A 129 6.54 -7.48 11.28
N VAL A 130 7.06 -7.93 10.13
CA VAL A 130 6.65 -9.21 9.53
C VAL A 130 7.48 -10.36 10.10
N PRO A 131 6.87 -11.30 10.87
CA PRO A 131 7.59 -12.44 11.41
C PRO A 131 8.20 -13.31 10.30
N ALA A 132 9.35 -13.95 10.60
CA ALA A 132 10.06 -14.78 9.62
C ALA A 132 9.22 -15.95 9.08
N GLY A 133 8.31 -16.49 9.91
CA GLY A 133 7.44 -17.62 9.56
C GLY A 133 6.09 -17.25 8.93
N ALA A 134 5.78 -15.96 8.76
CA ALA A 134 4.49 -15.52 8.20
C ALA A 134 4.57 -15.43 6.67
N ALA A 135 3.58 -15.97 5.96
CA ALA A 135 3.46 -15.70 4.53
C ALA A 135 3.21 -14.20 4.32
N LEU A 136 3.90 -13.60 3.35
CA LEU A 136 3.85 -12.17 3.08
C LEU A 136 3.37 -11.91 1.65
N LEU A 137 2.32 -11.12 1.50
CA LEU A 137 2.00 -10.40 0.27
C LEU A 137 2.39 -8.93 0.46
N TRP A 138 3.13 -8.36 -0.49
CA TRP A 138 3.47 -6.95 -0.48
C TRP A 138 3.13 -6.31 -1.83
N THR A 139 2.17 -5.39 -1.82
CA THR A 139 1.76 -4.61 -2.99
C THR A 139 2.31 -3.18 -2.87
N GLU A 140 3.23 -2.82 -3.76
CA GLU A 140 4.00 -1.58 -3.72
C GLU A 140 4.47 -1.22 -5.12
N ASP A 141 4.26 0.02 -5.56
CA ASP A 141 4.60 0.49 -6.90
C ASP A 141 6.06 0.97 -7.03
N SER A 142 6.69 1.33 -5.91
CA SER A 142 8.07 1.85 -5.85
C SER A 142 9.12 0.81 -6.27
N LEU A 143 9.85 1.12 -7.34
CA LEU A 143 11.03 0.34 -7.75
C LEU A 143 12.11 0.31 -6.66
N THR A 144 12.26 1.40 -5.91
CA THR A 144 13.25 1.49 -4.84
C THR A 144 12.95 0.47 -3.73
N VAL A 145 11.68 0.33 -3.33
CA VAL A 145 11.28 -0.69 -2.34
C VAL A 145 11.53 -2.11 -2.90
N ASP A 146 11.19 -2.35 -4.17
CA ASP A 146 11.40 -3.65 -4.82
C ASP A 146 12.87 -4.08 -4.75
N LEU A 147 13.79 -3.18 -5.12
CA LEU A 147 15.23 -3.41 -5.10
C LEU A 147 15.77 -3.55 -3.65
N LEU A 148 15.42 -2.64 -2.76
CA LEU A 148 15.94 -2.64 -1.38
C LEU A 148 15.42 -3.83 -0.55
N SER A 149 14.24 -4.35 -0.88
CA SER A 149 13.65 -5.50 -0.18
C SER A 149 14.20 -6.85 -0.67
N GLU A 150 14.80 -6.93 -1.86
CA GLU A 150 15.12 -8.21 -2.53
C GLU A 150 15.98 -9.14 -1.67
N THR A 151 17.09 -8.64 -1.12
CA THR A 151 17.98 -9.45 -0.27
C THR A 151 17.26 -9.98 0.97
N TRP A 152 16.41 -9.16 1.58
CA TRP A 152 15.62 -9.58 2.75
C TRP A 152 14.56 -10.60 2.37
N ARG A 153 13.83 -10.38 1.26
CA ARG A 153 12.83 -11.34 0.77
C ARG A 153 13.45 -12.71 0.52
N ARG A 154 14.65 -12.76 -0.08
CA ARG A 154 15.39 -14.02 -0.31
C ARG A 154 15.87 -14.71 0.96
N SER A 155 16.03 -13.97 2.06
CA SER A 155 16.46 -14.55 3.34
C SER A 155 15.29 -15.03 4.21
N ARG A 156 14.04 -14.79 3.80
CA ARG A 156 12.84 -15.24 4.54
C ARG A 156 12.62 -16.73 4.29
N SER A 157 12.18 -17.45 5.33
CA SER A 157 11.81 -18.87 5.23
C SER A 157 10.37 -19.09 4.77
N ALA A 158 9.47 -18.15 5.08
CA ALA A 158 8.08 -18.20 4.63
C ALA A 158 7.90 -17.56 3.24
N PRO A 159 6.88 -18.01 2.47
CA PRO A 159 6.59 -17.47 1.14
C PRO A 159 6.42 -15.94 1.16
N THR A 160 7.01 -15.27 0.17
CA THR A 160 6.87 -13.83 -0.01
C THR A 160 6.53 -13.51 -1.46
N THR A 161 5.33 -12.98 -1.69
CA THR A 161 4.84 -12.53 -2.99
C THR A 161 4.91 -11.01 -3.04
N MET A 162 5.51 -10.46 -4.09
CA MET A 162 5.57 -9.02 -4.33
C MET A 162 4.85 -8.71 -5.63
N ILE A 163 3.88 -7.82 -5.56
CA ILE A 163 3.17 -7.32 -6.73
C ILE A 163 3.50 -5.85 -6.87
N ARG A 164 4.15 -5.49 -7.98
CA ARG A 164 4.53 -4.13 -8.30
C ARG A 164 3.70 -3.60 -9.47
N PRO A 165 2.53 -3.01 -9.21
CA PRO A 165 1.73 -2.41 -10.26
C PRO A 165 2.45 -1.23 -10.90
N ARG A 166 2.01 -0.85 -12.11
CA ARG A 166 2.45 0.42 -12.69
C ARG A 166 1.73 1.55 -11.94
N PRO A 167 2.45 2.58 -11.43
CA PRO A 167 1.83 3.63 -10.62
C PRO A 167 0.63 4.31 -11.29
N ALA A 168 0.74 4.53 -12.61
CA ALA A 168 -0.33 5.15 -13.39
C ALA A 168 -1.62 4.31 -13.46
N THR A 169 -1.55 2.99 -13.30
CA THR A 169 -2.70 2.10 -13.46
C THR A 169 -3.25 1.60 -12.13
N GLY A 170 -2.47 1.64 -11.05
CA GLY A 170 -2.82 0.86 -9.87
C GLY A 170 -2.81 -0.63 -10.18
N LEU A 171 -3.38 -1.41 -9.26
CA LEU A 171 -3.64 -2.84 -9.42
C LEU A 171 -4.62 -3.08 -10.56
N ILE A 172 -4.26 -3.98 -11.47
CA ILE A 172 -5.09 -4.38 -12.61
C ILE A 172 -5.70 -5.77 -12.41
N SER A 173 -6.63 -6.14 -13.29
CA SER A 173 -7.36 -7.42 -13.21
C SER A 173 -6.47 -8.65 -13.02
N LYS A 174 -5.32 -8.71 -13.72
CA LYS A 174 -4.36 -9.80 -13.59
C LYS A 174 -3.82 -9.91 -12.16
N GLU A 175 -3.39 -8.79 -11.59
CA GLU A 175 -2.79 -8.72 -10.26
C GLU A 175 -3.83 -8.97 -9.17
N VAL A 176 -5.06 -8.50 -9.34
CA VAL A 176 -6.17 -8.84 -8.43
C VAL A 176 -6.46 -10.34 -8.43
N ASN A 177 -6.38 -11.02 -9.57
CA ASN A 177 -6.54 -12.47 -9.61
C ASN A 177 -5.38 -13.19 -8.89
N GLU A 178 -4.14 -12.73 -9.08
CA GLU A 178 -2.99 -13.23 -8.34
C GLU A 178 -3.14 -13.05 -6.82
N ILE A 179 -3.67 -11.90 -6.39
CA ILE A 179 -3.99 -11.64 -4.98
C ILE A 179 -5.06 -12.61 -4.47
N ARG A 180 -6.13 -12.88 -5.24
CA ARG A 180 -7.17 -13.85 -4.85
C ARG A 180 -6.61 -15.25 -4.71
N GLU A 181 -5.78 -15.68 -5.64
CA GLU A 181 -5.09 -16.98 -5.56
C GLU A 181 -4.22 -17.06 -4.30
N TRP A 182 -3.47 -15.99 -4.00
CA TRP A 182 -2.69 -15.90 -2.77
C TRP A 182 -3.56 -15.98 -1.51
N ILE A 183 -4.67 -15.23 -1.46
CA ILE A 183 -5.63 -15.28 -0.33
C ILE A 183 -6.15 -16.71 -0.16
N SER A 184 -6.57 -17.37 -1.24
CA SER A 184 -7.11 -18.75 -1.18
C SER A 184 -6.10 -19.78 -0.66
N THR A 185 -4.80 -19.50 -0.78
CA THR A 185 -3.71 -20.38 -0.34
C THR A 185 -3.32 -20.14 1.12
N HIS A 186 -3.57 -18.95 1.66
CA HIS A 186 -2.97 -18.48 2.90
C HIS A 186 -3.96 -17.99 3.98
N ALA A 187 -5.25 -17.91 3.66
CA ALA A 187 -6.35 -17.75 4.62
C ALA A 187 -6.66 -19.06 5.34
#